data_AF-A0A6J8C5N5-F1
#
_entry.id   AF-A0A6J8C5N5-F1
#
_cell.length_a   1.000
_cell.length_b   1.000
_cell.length_c   1.000
_cell.angle_alpha   90.00
_cell.angle_beta   90.00
_cell.angle_gamma   90.00
#
_symmetry.space_group_name_H-M   'P 1'
#
loop_
_entity.id
_entity.type
_entity.pdbx_description
1 polymer ?
#
loop_
_entity_poly.entity_id
_entity_poly.type
_entity_poly.pdbx_seq_one_letter_code
_entity_poly.pdbx_strand_id
1 'polypeptide(L)'
;MSTGKSLPRGFPKRLPDQRLVSNVASDPALGPCNQFDKIRTGQNMAFGQRLTHDFIETDISSAFLCLLLYSADVCFPLDISYGDKRFPAGCKNFIRAKPAKEDPYLPLQRTLRILEMLMNSILLTAEITYTVQFQEENSFAYYGQNFEIRNLVRNFVRGHNTAKDYLIMLGDRRNDESPNLGLNHLLFVREHNRLSIKLHELNPCWSNEKVFQETRRIIIAQVQHITYNHFLPLVVNHDTMRRFNLSSKTNGFDHVYDDSVDASCLNSFGVAPWR
;
A
#
# COMPACT_ATOMS: atom_id res chain seq x y z
N MET A 1 20.03 21.10 -18.26
CA MET A 1 19.70 19.82 -18.93
C MET A 1 19.82 18.74 -17.88
N SER A 2 18.76 17.97 -17.59
CA SER A 2 18.90 16.77 -16.76
C SER A 2 19.92 15.87 -17.45
N THR A 3 20.90 15.33 -16.72
CA THR A 3 22.02 14.52 -17.24
C THR A 3 21.62 13.21 -17.93
N GLY A 4 20.32 13.00 -18.18
CA GLY A 4 19.75 11.78 -18.74
C GLY A 4 19.81 10.57 -17.81
N LYS A 5 20.65 10.63 -16.77
CA LYS A 5 20.95 9.52 -15.86
C LYS A 5 20.16 9.61 -14.56
N SER A 6 20.30 10.68 -13.78
CA SER A 6 19.82 10.68 -12.38
C SER A 6 19.07 11.94 -11.94
N LEU A 7 19.28 13.08 -12.59
CA LEU A 7 18.63 14.34 -12.18
C LEU A 7 17.17 14.39 -12.69
N PRO A 8 16.20 14.68 -11.80
CA PRO A 8 14.81 14.86 -12.23
C PRO A 8 14.69 16.04 -13.19
N ARG A 9 13.70 15.97 -14.08
CA ARG A 9 13.34 17.10 -14.93
C ARG A 9 12.88 18.26 -14.02
N GLY A 10 13.26 19.49 -14.38
CA GLY A 10 13.03 20.68 -13.54
C GLY A 10 14.32 21.33 -13.05
N PHE A 11 15.44 20.60 -13.02
CA PHE A 11 16.77 21.16 -12.74
C PHE A 11 17.40 21.75 -14.03
N PRO A 12 17.75 23.06 -14.13
CA PRO A 12 17.63 24.14 -13.14
C PRO A 12 16.39 25.06 -13.26
N LYS A 13 15.60 25.00 -14.35
CA LYS A 13 14.20 25.52 -14.49
C LYS A 13 13.76 25.39 -15.95
N ARG A 14 12.82 24.49 -16.22
CA ARG A 14 12.13 24.40 -17.54
C ARG A 14 10.73 23.79 -17.47
N LEU A 15 10.28 23.42 -16.26
CA LEU A 15 8.95 22.86 -16.00
C LEU A 15 8.22 23.76 -15.00
N PRO A 16 6.88 23.83 -15.06
CA PRO A 16 6.09 24.54 -14.06
C PRO A 16 6.31 23.92 -12.68
N ASP A 17 6.31 24.77 -11.65
CA ASP A 17 6.35 24.37 -10.25
C ASP A 17 5.17 23.43 -9.94
N GLN A 18 5.45 22.29 -9.32
CA GLN A 18 4.43 21.29 -8.97
C GLN A 18 3.36 21.86 -8.05
N ARG A 19 3.74 22.78 -7.15
CA ARG A 19 2.78 23.45 -6.27
C ARG A 19 1.89 24.42 -7.04
N LEU A 20 2.46 25.13 -8.01
CA LEU A 20 1.69 25.98 -8.92
C LEU A 20 0.69 25.16 -9.74
N VAL A 21 1.11 24.01 -10.29
CA VAL A 21 0.20 23.10 -11.00
C VAL A 21 -0.92 22.62 -10.07
N SER A 22 -0.62 22.25 -8.83
CA SER A 22 -1.64 21.86 -7.84
C SER A 22 -2.60 23.01 -7.52
N ASN A 23 -2.11 24.23 -7.38
CA ASN A 23 -2.95 25.40 -7.11
C ASN A 23 -3.93 25.71 -8.24
N VAL A 24 -3.56 25.43 -9.48
CA VAL A 24 -4.41 25.67 -10.65
C VAL A 24 -5.32 24.46 -10.94
N ALA A 25 -4.76 23.25 -11.01
CA ALA A 25 -5.49 22.05 -11.41
C ALA A 25 -6.43 21.52 -10.31
N SER A 26 -6.13 21.79 -9.04
CA SER A 26 -6.94 21.38 -7.89
C SER A 26 -7.64 22.57 -7.23
N ASP A 27 -7.84 23.68 -7.94
CA ASP A 27 -8.56 24.83 -7.38
C ASP A 27 -10.04 24.44 -7.12
N PRO A 28 -10.50 24.42 -5.86
CA PRO A 28 -11.90 24.10 -5.56
C PRO A 28 -12.89 25.10 -6.18
N ALA A 29 -12.45 26.28 -6.60
CA ALA A 29 -13.30 27.24 -7.32
C ALA A 29 -13.60 26.82 -8.77
N LEU A 30 -12.83 25.89 -9.36
CA LEU A 30 -12.98 25.43 -10.74
C LEU A 30 -13.91 24.23 -10.91
N GLY A 31 -14.41 23.65 -9.81
CA GLY A 31 -15.29 22.49 -9.84
C GLY A 31 -16.40 22.56 -8.80
N PRO A 32 -17.51 21.84 -9.00
CA PRO A 32 -18.56 21.74 -8.00
C PRO A 32 -18.02 21.06 -6.73
N CYS A 33 -18.00 21.78 -5.62
CA CYS A 33 -17.66 21.24 -4.31
C CYS A 33 -18.63 20.12 -3.90
N ASN A 34 -18.12 19.07 -3.26
CA ASN A 34 -18.92 17.99 -2.64
C ASN A 34 -19.82 17.19 -3.61
N GLN A 35 -19.32 16.87 -4.81
CA GLN A 35 -19.97 15.85 -5.62
C GLN A 35 -19.71 14.46 -5.03
N PHE A 36 -20.74 13.91 -4.39
CA PHE A 36 -20.72 12.52 -3.95
C PHE A 36 -20.92 11.60 -5.16
N ASP A 37 -20.07 10.58 -5.27
CA ASP A 37 -20.28 9.49 -6.21
C ASP A 37 -21.52 8.70 -5.79
N LYS A 38 -22.48 8.53 -6.71
CA LYS A 38 -23.75 7.83 -6.45
C LYS A 38 -23.63 6.31 -6.56
N ILE A 39 -22.51 5.82 -7.10
CA ILE A 39 -22.28 4.41 -7.44
C ILE A 39 -21.20 3.83 -6.51
N ARG A 40 -20.18 4.62 -6.18
CA ARG A 40 -19.04 4.17 -5.37
C ARG A 40 -19.14 4.64 -3.93
N THR A 41 -18.73 3.76 -3.01
CA THR A 41 -18.68 4.07 -1.59
C THR A 41 -17.27 4.49 -1.18
N GLY A 42 -17.12 5.07 0.02
CA GLY A 42 -15.80 5.33 0.61
C GLY A 42 -14.94 4.07 0.77
N GLN A 43 -15.58 2.89 0.84
CA GLN A 43 -14.89 1.61 0.90
C GLN A 43 -14.18 1.27 -0.42
N ASN A 44 -14.65 1.76 -1.57
CA ASN A 44 -13.95 1.58 -2.85
C ASN A 44 -12.58 2.27 -2.80
N MET A 45 -12.53 3.50 -2.28
CA MET A 45 -11.27 4.25 -2.12
C MET A 45 -10.33 3.54 -1.13
N ALA A 46 -10.84 3.16 0.04
CA ALA A 46 -10.05 2.49 1.06
C ALA A 46 -9.50 1.12 0.59
N PHE A 47 -10.31 0.36 -0.15
CA PHE A 47 -9.87 -0.90 -0.75
C PHE A 47 -8.82 -0.69 -1.83
N GLY A 48 -8.96 0.34 -2.67
CA GLY A 48 -7.96 0.73 -3.66
C GLY A 48 -6.60 1.07 -3.03
N GLN A 49 -6.60 1.87 -1.95
CA GLN A 49 -5.39 2.18 -1.19
C GLN A 49 -4.77 0.92 -0.57
N ARG A 50 -5.59 0.05 0.03
CA ARG A 50 -5.12 -1.24 0.56
C ARG A 50 -4.47 -2.10 -0.51
N LEU A 51 -5.08 -2.20 -1.70
CA LEU A 51 -4.49 -2.93 -2.82
C LEU A 51 -3.12 -2.35 -3.20
N THR A 52 -2.97 -1.03 -3.28
CA THR A 52 -1.66 -0.39 -3.54
C THR A 52 -0.60 -0.84 -2.57
N HIS A 53 -0.96 -0.97 -1.29
CA HIS A 53 -0.02 -1.35 -0.23
C HIS A 53 0.42 -2.81 -0.35
N ASP A 54 -0.24 -3.59 -1.20
CA ASP A 54 0.09 -4.99 -1.46
C ASP A 54 1.17 -5.19 -2.51
N PHE A 55 1.23 -4.32 -3.53
CA PHE A 55 2.12 -4.50 -4.68
C PHE A 55 3.04 -3.31 -4.99
N ILE A 56 2.86 -2.15 -4.33
CA ILE A 56 3.74 -0.98 -4.47
C ILE A 56 4.21 -0.46 -3.10
N GLU A 57 5.51 -0.57 -2.88
CA GLU A 57 6.23 0.23 -1.90
C GLU A 57 7.45 0.88 -2.57
N THR A 58 7.60 2.19 -2.45
CA THR A 58 8.81 2.89 -2.92
C THR A 58 9.61 3.33 -1.71
N ASP A 59 10.84 2.81 -1.60
CA ASP A 59 11.73 3.21 -0.53
C ASP A 59 12.20 4.64 -0.74
N ILE A 60 12.19 5.43 0.33
CA ILE A 60 12.68 6.81 0.33
C ILE A 60 14.11 6.87 0.88
N SER A 61 14.91 7.77 0.33
CA SER A 61 16.24 8.05 0.86
C SER A 61 16.14 8.63 2.28
N SER A 62 17.25 8.69 3.01
CA SER A 62 17.21 9.12 4.41
C SER A 62 16.68 10.56 4.56
N ALA A 63 15.55 10.71 5.27
CA ALA A 63 14.99 12.00 5.64
C ALA A 63 15.99 12.89 6.42
N PHE A 64 16.80 12.27 7.28
CA PHE A 64 17.82 12.95 8.07
C PHE A 64 18.89 13.62 7.19
N LEU A 65 19.50 12.85 6.28
CA LEU A 65 20.41 13.40 5.25
C LEU A 65 19.77 14.53 4.45
N CYS A 66 18.47 14.44 4.14
CA CYS A 66 17.83 15.52 3.40
C CYS A 66 17.74 16.82 4.20
N LEU A 67 17.32 16.72 5.47
CA LEU A 67 17.19 17.87 6.37
C LEU A 67 18.52 18.53 6.74
N LEU A 68 19.60 17.75 6.86
CA LEU A 68 20.90 18.25 7.32
C LEU A 68 21.86 18.64 6.18
N LEU A 69 21.90 17.86 5.10
CA LEU A 69 22.92 18.02 4.06
C LEU A 69 22.39 18.70 2.79
N TYR A 70 21.07 18.82 2.62
CA TYR A 70 20.43 19.39 1.43
C TYR A 70 21.01 18.88 0.10
N SER A 71 21.49 17.62 0.08
CA SER A 71 22.11 17.04 -1.11
C SER A 71 21.08 16.87 -2.22
N ALA A 72 21.41 17.31 -3.44
CA ALA A 72 20.56 17.17 -4.62
C ALA A 72 20.30 15.71 -5.01
N ASP A 73 21.11 14.76 -4.52
CA ASP A 73 20.93 13.32 -4.75
C ASP A 73 19.81 12.73 -3.86
N VAL A 74 19.57 13.35 -2.71
CA VAL A 74 18.65 12.86 -1.67
C VAL A 74 17.40 13.73 -1.58
N CYS A 75 17.52 15.04 -1.73
CA CYS A 75 16.43 16.00 -1.69
C CYS A 75 16.02 16.46 -3.08
N PHE A 76 14.74 16.77 -3.22
CA PHE A 76 14.22 17.53 -4.35
C PHE A 76 13.11 18.45 -3.85
N PRO A 77 13.45 19.56 -3.16
CA PRO A 77 12.47 20.39 -2.47
C PRO A 77 11.43 20.96 -3.43
N LEU A 78 10.22 21.12 -2.93
CA LEU A 78 9.12 21.75 -3.65
C LEU A 78 9.17 23.24 -3.38
N ASP A 79 9.33 24.03 -4.44
CA ASP A 79 9.25 25.48 -4.36
C ASP A 79 7.80 25.91 -4.07
N ILE A 80 7.63 26.95 -3.27
CA ILE A 80 6.34 27.61 -3.04
C ILE A 80 6.47 29.04 -3.52
N SER A 81 5.71 29.33 -4.57
CA SER A 81 5.62 30.66 -5.15
C SER A 81 4.97 31.68 -4.20
N TYR A 82 5.35 32.95 -4.35
CA TYR A 82 4.71 34.04 -3.63
C TYR A 82 3.22 34.12 -4.01
N GLY A 83 2.34 34.30 -3.02
CA GLY A 83 0.88 34.33 -3.23
C GLY A 83 0.19 32.96 -3.17
N ASP A 84 0.88 31.88 -2.74
CA ASP A 84 0.21 30.62 -2.41
C ASP A 84 -0.84 30.82 -1.30
N LYS A 85 -2.05 30.29 -1.52
CA LYS A 85 -3.20 30.50 -0.64
C LYS A 85 -3.05 29.84 0.74
N ARG A 86 -2.16 28.85 0.88
CA ARG A 86 -2.08 27.98 2.08
C ARG A 86 -0.72 28.03 2.77
N PHE A 87 0.36 28.15 2.03
CA PHE A 87 1.71 28.07 2.58
C PHE A 87 2.48 29.38 2.34
N PRO A 88 3.35 29.79 3.27
CA PRO A 88 4.24 30.93 3.01
C PRO A 88 5.21 30.61 1.88
N ALA A 89 5.65 31.65 1.17
CA ALA A 89 6.68 31.53 0.14
C ALA A 89 7.96 30.92 0.74
N GLY A 90 8.60 30.02 -0.01
CA GLY A 90 9.76 29.26 0.47
C GLY A 90 9.86 27.90 -0.21
N CYS A 91 10.34 26.90 0.52
CA CYS A 91 10.39 25.51 0.03
C CYS A 91 9.81 24.52 1.04
N LYS A 92 9.33 23.38 0.55
CA LYS A 92 8.94 22.22 1.37
C LYS A 92 9.86 21.05 1.09
N ASN A 93 10.19 20.33 2.15
CA ASN A 93 10.98 19.12 2.06
C ASN A 93 10.26 18.09 1.20
N PHE A 94 10.99 17.56 0.23
CA PHE A 94 10.56 16.42 -0.55
C PHE A 94 11.78 15.54 -0.78
N ILE A 95 11.66 14.29 -0.34
CA ILE A 95 12.77 13.33 -0.30
C ILE A 95 12.65 12.46 -1.54
N ARG A 96 13.77 12.27 -2.23
CA ARG A 96 13.85 11.42 -3.41
C ARG A 96 13.75 9.95 -2.99
N ALA A 97 13.10 9.15 -3.82
CA ALA A 97 13.14 7.70 -3.71
C ALA A 97 14.59 7.19 -3.78
N LYS A 98 14.89 6.10 -3.06
CA LYS A 98 16.18 5.44 -3.15
C LYS A 98 16.39 4.91 -4.58
N PRO A 99 17.60 5.08 -5.14
CA PRO A 99 17.92 4.42 -6.39
C PRO A 99 17.97 2.91 -6.20
N ALA A 100 17.52 2.18 -7.22
CA ALA A 100 17.85 0.76 -7.36
C ALA A 100 19.38 0.65 -7.56
N LYS A 101 19.94 -0.54 -7.28
CA LYS A 101 21.40 -0.81 -7.29
C LYS A 101 22.11 -0.02 -8.40
N GLU A 102 23.15 0.73 -8.03
CA GLU A 102 23.85 1.60 -8.97
C GLU A 102 24.56 0.78 -10.05
N ASP A 103 24.04 0.85 -11.27
CA ASP A 103 24.77 0.49 -12.48
C ASP A 103 25.18 1.80 -13.20
N PRO A 104 26.49 2.10 -13.34
CA PRO A 104 26.99 3.33 -13.98
C PRO A 104 26.52 3.53 -15.42
N TYR A 105 26.13 2.44 -16.10
CA TYR A 105 25.75 2.42 -17.50
C TYR A 105 24.25 2.55 -17.74
N LEU A 106 23.43 2.33 -16.71
CA LEU A 106 21.98 2.42 -16.81
C LEU A 106 21.45 3.77 -16.30
N PRO A 107 20.35 4.28 -16.90
CA PRO A 107 19.57 5.35 -16.27
C PRO A 107 19.14 4.94 -14.86
N LEU A 108 19.07 5.91 -13.94
CA LEU A 108 18.73 5.67 -12.55
C LEU A 108 17.32 5.07 -12.46
N GLN A 109 17.26 3.77 -12.21
CA GLN A 109 16.04 3.10 -11.76
C GLN A 109 15.85 3.38 -10.28
N ARG A 110 14.60 3.46 -9.82
CA ARG A 110 14.28 3.67 -8.41
C ARG A 110 13.82 2.35 -7.82
N THR A 111 14.18 2.11 -6.56
CA THR A 111 13.78 0.89 -5.87
C THR A 111 12.28 0.95 -5.63
N LEU A 112 11.55 0.22 -6.45
CA LEU A 112 10.27 -0.32 -6.03
C LEU A 112 10.61 -1.57 -5.23
N ARG A 113 10.26 -1.58 -3.95
CA ARG A 113 10.05 -2.84 -3.28
C ARG A 113 8.73 -3.36 -3.81
N ILE A 114 8.83 -4.10 -4.91
CA ILE A 114 7.73 -4.90 -5.41
C ILE A 114 7.64 -6.06 -4.42
N LEU A 115 6.62 -5.99 -3.58
CA LEU A 115 6.14 -7.18 -2.92
C LEU A 115 5.51 -8.00 -4.07
N GLU A 116 6.24 -8.98 -4.58
CA GLU A 116 5.79 -9.76 -5.73
C GLU A 116 4.39 -10.35 -5.46
N MET A 117 3.48 -10.13 -6.41
CA MET A 117 2.06 -10.51 -6.40
C MET A 117 1.17 -9.72 -5.40
N LEU A 118 -0.14 -9.64 -5.67
CA LEU A 118 -1.24 -9.11 -4.81
C LEU A 118 -1.39 -9.85 -3.45
N MET A 119 -0.29 -10.13 -2.74
CA MET A 119 -0.22 -11.32 -1.88
C MET A 119 0.73 -11.20 -0.68
N ASN A 120 1.21 -10.01 -0.29
CA ASN A 120 2.23 -9.88 0.77
C ASN A 120 1.83 -8.95 1.93
N SER A 121 1.08 -7.87 1.69
CA SER A 121 0.61 -6.97 2.77
C SER A 121 -0.37 -7.65 3.73
N ILE A 122 -1.06 -8.69 3.26
CA ILE A 122 -1.93 -9.54 4.09
C ILE A 122 -1.09 -10.45 4.99
N LEU A 123 0.13 -10.83 4.60
CA LEU A 123 0.75 -12.06 5.10
C LEU A 123 2.03 -11.85 5.90
N LEU A 124 2.73 -10.74 5.70
CA LEU A 124 3.72 -10.28 6.69
C LEU A 124 3.04 -9.93 8.04
N THR A 125 1.73 -9.66 8.08
CA THR A 125 0.96 -9.51 9.34
C THR A 125 0.71 -10.84 10.04
N ALA A 126 0.61 -11.92 9.27
CA ALA A 126 0.32 -13.22 9.79
C ALA A 126 1.60 -13.79 10.45
N GLU A 127 2.80 -13.38 9.98
CA GLU A 127 4.07 -13.52 10.71
C GLU A 127 4.17 -12.70 12.01
N ILE A 128 3.64 -11.46 12.05
CA ILE A 128 3.60 -10.67 13.31
C ILE A 128 2.55 -11.23 14.30
N THR A 129 1.61 -12.04 13.82
CA THR A 129 0.67 -12.82 14.65
C THR A 129 1.18 -14.25 14.94
N TYR A 130 2.47 -14.53 14.72
CA TYR A 130 3.17 -15.66 15.37
C TYR A 130 3.85 -15.24 16.69
N THR A 131 3.88 -13.95 17.03
CA THR A 131 4.23 -13.47 18.38
C THR A 131 3.02 -13.33 19.30
N VAL A 132 2.00 -14.16 19.09
CA VAL A 132 1.02 -14.48 20.13
C VAL A 132 1.12 -15.99 20.36
N GLN A 133 2.09 -16.35 21.21
CA GLN A 133 2.34 -17.66 21.82
C GLN A 133 1.67 -18.88 21.16
N PHE A 134 2.37 -19.52 20.23
CA PHE A 134 2.38 -20.98 20.11
C PHE A 134 3.61 -21.59 20.82
N GLN A 135 4.21 -20.84 21.76
CA GLN A 135 5.27 -21.37 22.61
C GLN A 135 4.72 -21.68 23.99
N GLU A 136 4.84 -22.97 24.29
CA GLU A 136 4.61 -23.69 25.53
C GLU A 136 3.18 -24.22 25.76
N GLU A 137 3.04 -25.50 25.38
CA GLU A 137 2.13 -26.51 25.94
C GLU A 137 0.63 -26.44 25.54
N ASN A 138 0.28 -27.26 24.54
CA ASN A 138 -1.04 -27.91 24.38
C ASN A 138 -2.30 -27.05 24.43
N SER A 139 -2.21 -25.75 24.20
CA SER A 139 -3.37 -24.87 24.20
C SER A 139 -3.37 -24.00 22.95
N PHE A 140 -4.36 -24.24 22.08
CA PHE A 140 -4.82 -23.23 21.14
C PHE A 140 -5.17 -21.99 21.98
N ALA A 141 -4.34 -20.95 21.92
CA ALA A 141 -4.71 -19.65 22.46
C ALA A 141 -5.84 -19.09 21.58
N TYR A 142 -7.06 -19.51 21.91
CA TYR A 142 -8.32 -19.00 21.42
C TYR A 142 -8.36 -17.50 21.77
N TYR A 143 -7.95 -16.63 20.85
CA TYR A 143 -8.43 -15.26 20.89
C TYR A 143 -9.85 -15.30 20.35
N GLY A 144 -10.80 -15.52 21.25
CA GLY A 144 -12.22 -15.46 20.95
C GLY A 144 -12.61 -14.14 20.28
N GLN A 145 -13.90 -13.96 20.02
CA GLN A 145 -14.47 -12.73 19.42
C GLN A 145 -14.04 -11.41 20.10
N ASN A 146 -13.40 -11.47 21.27
CA ASN A 146 -12.72 -10.40 21.98
C ASN A 146 -11.22 -10.28 21.61
N PHE A 147 -10.90 -10.15 20.32
CA PHE A 147 -9.58 -9.67 19.91
C PHE A 147 -9.45 -8.19 20.32
N GLU A 148 -8.84 -7.94 21.49
CA GLU A 148 -8.51 -6.60 21.91
C GLU A 148 -7.38 -6.05 21.03
N ILE A 149 -7.63 -4.90 20.39
CA ILE A 149 -6.67 -4.14 19.58
C ILE A 149 -5.33 -3.91 20.32
N ARG A 150 -5.33 -3.98 21.65
CA ARG A 150 -4.17 -3.82 22.54
C ARG A 150 -2.98 -4.71 22.18
N ASN A 151 -3.18 -5.90 21.59
CA ASN A 151 -2.08 -6.81 21.25
C ASN A 151 -1.40 -6.51 19.91
N LEU A 152 -2.06 -5.79 18.99
CA LEU A 152 -1.42 -5.24 17.78
C LEU A 152 -0.69 -3.94 18.06
N VAL A 153 -0.83 -3.43 19.26
CA VAL A 153 -0.54 -2.06 19.59
C VAL A 153 0.75 -1.98 20.38
N ARG A 154 1.80 -1.42 19.77
CA ARG A 154 2.96 -0.97 20.54
C ARG A 154 2.67 0.43 21.07
N ASN A 155 3.00 0.66 22.35
CA ASN A 155 3.09 2.02 22.88
C ASN A 155 4.11 2.77 22.03
N PHE A 156 3.65 3.71 21.22
CA PHE A 156 4.53 4.56 20.42
C PHE A 156 4.27 6.00 20.82
N VAL A 157 5.19 6.56 21.62
CA VAL A 157 5.12 7.98 22.01
C VAL A 157 5.64 8.79 20.82
N ARG A 158 4.75 9.29 19.94
CA ARG A 158 5.09 10.47 19.14
C ARG A 158 4.94 11.69 20.04
N GLY A 159 5.96 12.53 20.08
CA GLY A 159 6.00 13.70 20.95
C GLY A 159 4.77 14.59 20.81
N HIS A 160 3.87 14.51 21.78
CA HIS A 160 3.32 15.59 22.60
C HIS A 160 2.62 14.93 23.80
N ASN A 161 2.89 15.45 25.00
CA ASN A 161 2.56 14.83 26.29
C ASN A 161 1.07 14.49 26.46
N THR A 162 0.83 13.31 27.08
CA THR A 162 -0.38 12.81 27.79
C THR A 162 -1.31 11.78 27.12
N ALA A 163 -1.26 11.53 25.81
CA ALA A 163 -1.97 10.40 25.20
C ALA A 163 -1.01 9.26 24.86
N LYS A 164 -1.29 8.04 25.34
CA LYS A 164 -0.62 6.83 24.85
C LYS A 164 -1.15 6.55 23.43
N ASP A 165 -0.43 7.03 22.43
CA ASP A 165 -0.75 6.70 21.05
C ASP A 165 -0.33 5.25 20.76
N TYR A 166 -1.25 4.56 20.11
CA TYR A 166 -1.24 3.12 19.93
C TYR A 166 -1.07 2.82 18.44
N LEU A 167 0.14 2.39 18.06
CA LEU A 167 0.43 2.03 16.66
C LEU A 167 0.06 0.57 16.41
N ILE A 168 -0.85 0.33 15.47
CA ILE A 168 -1.18 -1.02 15.01
C ILE A 168 0.03 -1.53 14.21
N MET A 169 0.60 -2.67 14.58
CA MET A 169 1.72 -3.30 13.87
C MET A 169 1.17 -4.29 12.86
N LEU A 170 1.29 -3.96 11.58
CA LEU A 170 0.90 -4.82 10.47
C LEU A 170 2.09 -4.95 9.49
N GLY A 171 1.98 -5.86 8.53
CA GLY A 171 3.03 -6.20 7.57
C GLY A 171 3.37 -5.08 6.60
N ASP A 172 2.48 -4.09 6.48
CA ASP A 172 2.75 -2.82 5.81
C ASP A 172 2.82 -1.70 6.87
N ARG A 173 3.93 -0.94 6.87
CA ARG A 173 4.21 0.15 7.83
C ARG A 173 3.34 1.39 7.66
N ARG A 174 2.51 1.44 6.62
CA ARG A 174 1.61 2.55 6.26
C ARG A 174 0.16 2.24 6.62
N ASN A 175 -0.08 1.15 7.35
CA ASN A 175 -1.40 0.72 7.79
C ASN A 175 -2.14 1.74 8.68
N ASP A 176 -1.43 2.70 9.26
CA ASP A 176 -1.96 3.77 10.11
C ASP A 176 -2.13 5.13 9.39
N GLU A 177 -1.92 5.20 8.07
CA GLU A 177 -2.08 6.44 7.30
C GLU A 177 -3.50 7.02 7.36
N SER A 178 -4.51 6.15 7.44
CA SER A 178 -5.89 6.56 7.67
C SER A 178 -6.65 5.51 8.48
N PRO A 179 -7.66 5.91 9.27
CA PRO A 179 -8.50 4.97 10.00
C PRO A 179 -9.18 3.94 9.08
N ASN A 180 -9.61 4.36 7.89
CA ASN A 180 -10.28 3.46 6.93
C ASN A 180 -9.35 2.37 6.41
N LEU A 181 -8.07 2.70 6.16
CA LEU A 181 -7.06 1.73 5.78
C LEU A 181 -6.77 0.74 6.92
N GLY A 182 -6.58 1.24 8.14
CA GLY A 182 -6.36 0.40 9.32
C GLY A 182 -7.50 -0.58 9.58
N LEU A 183 -8.75 -0.12 9.46
CA LEU A 183 -9.95 -0.96 9.56
C LEU A 183 -9.99 -2.04 8.47
N ASN A 184 -9.59 -1.69 7.24
CA ASN A 184 -9.50 -2.64 6.14
C ASN A 184 -8.47 -3.74 6.42
N HIS A 185 -7.31 -3.42 6.97
CA HIS A 185 -6.36 -4.45 7.39
C HIS A 185 -6.92 -5.34 8.50
N LEU A 186 -7.53 -4.74 9.53
CA LEU A 186 -8.09 -5.48 10.67
C LEU A 186 -9.19 -6.47 10.25
N LEU A 187 -10.00 -6.11 9.26
CA LEU A 187 -11.05 -6.98 8.72
C LEU A 187 -10.48 -8.33 8.24
N PHE A 188 -9.39 -8.30 7.47
CA PHE A 188 -8.79 -9.52 6.92
C PHE A 188 -7.96 -10.30 7.94
N VAL A 189 -7.40 -9.65 8.96
CA VAL A 189 -6.80 -10.35 10.11
C VAL A 189 -7.86 -11.15 10.87
N ARG A 190 -9.03 -10.54 11.11
CA ARG A 190 -10.16 -11.25 11.76
C ARG A 190 -10.68 -12.39 10.91
N GLU A 191 -10.77 -12.22 9.59
CA GLU A 191 -11.18 -13.28 8.67
C GLU A 191 -10.16 -14.44 8.65
N HIS A 192 -8.85 -14.14 8.68
CA HIS A 192 -7.82 -15.17 8.80
C HIS A 192 -8.03 -16.01 10.07
N ASN A 193 -8.19 -15.36 11.24
CA ASN A 193 -8.43 -16.08 12.50
C ASN A 193 -9.73 -16.89 12.48
N ARG A 194 -10.80 -16.34 11.88
CA ARG A 194 -12.08 -17.05 11.75
C ARG A 194 -11.95 -18.31 10.88
N LEU A 195 -11.15 -18.25 9.82
CA LEU A 195 -10.91 -19.36 8.91
C LEU A 195 -9.95 -20.40 9.49
N SER A 196 -8.89 -19.97 10.18
CA SER A 196 -7.90 -20.88 10.78
C SER A 196 -8.53 -21.75 11.86
N ILE A 197 -9.40 -21.19 12.71
CA ILE A 197 -10.17 -21.95 13.71
C ILE A 197 -11.00 -23.03 13.03
N LYS A 198 -11.77 -22.67 12.00
CA LYS A 198 -12.62 -23.63 11.26
C LYS A 198 -11.79 -24.70 10.56
N LEU A 199 -10.65 -24.33 9.96
CA LEU A 199 -9.78 -25.29 9.27
C LEU A 199 -9.14 -26.28 10.25
N HIS A 200 -8.79 -25.83 11.45
CA HIS A 200 -8.28 -26.69 12.51
C HIS A 200 -9.36 -27.64 13.02
N GLU A 201 -10.58 -27.16 13.27
CA GLU A 201 -11.72 -27.99 13.69
C GLU A 201 -12.05 -29.08 12.65
N LEU A 202 -12.00 -28.73 11.36
CA LEU A 202 -12.23 -29.68 10.27
C LEU A 202 -11.06 -30.64 10.05
N ASN A 203 -9.83 -30.21 10.35
CA ASN A 203 -8.61 -30.99 10.14
C ASN A 203 -7.74 -31.04 11.41
N PRO A 204 -8.16 -31.78 12.46
CA PRO A 204 -7.45 -31.78 13.74
C PRO A 204 -6.00 -32.30 13.64
N CYS A 205 -5.69 -33.11 12.63
CA CYS A 205 -4.35 -33.65 12.40
C CYS A 205 -3.41 -32.68 11.66
N TRP A 206 -3.88 -31.52 11.20
CA TRP A 206 -3.01 -30.54 10.55
C TRP A 206 -2.14 -29.83 11.57
N SER A 207 -0.85 -29.66 11.25
CA SER A 207 0.03 -28.79 12.00
C SER A 207 -0.42 -27.32 11.89
N ASN A 208 -0.04 -26.51 12.87
CA ASN A 208 -0.34 -25.08 12.89
C ASN A 208 0.14 -24.38 11.62
N GLU A 209 1.34 -24.74 11.13
CA GLU A 209 1.88 -24.18 9.88
C GLU A 209 1.01 -24.51 8.68
N LYS A 210 0.50 -25.75 8.60
CA LYS A 210 -0.39 -26.13 7.50
C LYS A 210 -1.71 -25.35 7.58
N VAL A 211 -2.31 -25.24 8.76
CA VAL A 211 -3.52 -24.44 8.97
C VAL A 211 -3.28 -22.99 8.53
N PHE A 212 -2.14 -22.41 8.91
CA PHE A 212 -1.76 -21.05 8.54
C PHE A 212 -1.64 -20.87 7.03
N GLN A 213 -0.86 -21.72 6.33
CA GLN A 213 -0.66 -21.61 4.88
C GLN A 213 -1.96 -21.83 4.09
N GLU A 214 -2.82 -22.77 4.52
CA GLU A 214 -4.12 -22.98 3.88
C GLU A 214 -5.09 -21.82 4.14
N THR A 215 -5.11 -21.28 5.35
CA THR A 215 -5.88 -20.07 5.66
C THR A 215 -5.42 -18.89 4.80
N ARG A 216 -4.10 -18.69 4.71
CA ARG A 216 -3.43 -17.71 3.85
C ARG A 216 -3.91 -17.84 2.40
N ARG A 217 -3.89 -19.05 1.84
CA ARG A 217 -4.33 -19.34 0.47
C ARG A 217 -5.78 -18.94 0.23
N ILE A 218 -6.68 -19.20 1.18
CA ILE A 218 -8.09 -18.81 1.08
C ILE A 218 -8.25 -17.29 1.09
N ILE A 219 -7.56 -16.58 1.99
CA ILE A 219 -7.63 -15.12 2.06
C ILE A 219 -7.13 -14.48 0.75
N ILE A 220 -6.02 -14.98 0.19
CA ILE A 220 -5.51 -14.54 -1.12
C ILE A 220 -6.60 -14.68 -2.17
N ALA A 221 -7.24 -15.85 -2.25
CA ALA A 221 -8.30 -16.11 -3.22
C ALA A 221 -9.50 -15.17 -3.04
N GLN A 222 -9.90 -14.89 -1.79
CA GLN A 222 -10.95 -13.90 -1.49
C GLN A 222 -10.58 -12.51 -2.00
N VAL A 223 -9.35 -12.04 -1.75
CA VAL A 223 -8.91 -10.70 -2.18
C VAL A 223 -8.78 -10.61 -3.69
N GLN A 224 -8.23 -11.62 -4.35
CA GLN A 224 -8.19 -11.70 -5.81
C GLN A 224 -9.60 -11.69 -6.40
N HIS A 225 -10.53 -12.48 -5.85
CA HIS A 225 -11.92 -12.51 -6.30
C HIS A 225 -12.59 -11.13 -6.17
N ILE A 226 -12.46 -10.47 -5.02
CA ILE A 226 -12.99 -9.11 -4.81
C ILE A 226 -12.35 -8.13 -5.80
N THR A 227 -11.04 -8.23 -6.01
CA THR A 227 -10.30 -7.32 -6.90
C THR A 227 -10.79 -7.44 -8.34
N TYR A 228 -10.81 -8.65 -8.91
CA TYR A 228 -11.14 -8.86 -10.32
C TYR A 228 -12.64 -8.80 -10.61
N ASN A 229 -13.51 -9.25 -9.69
CA ASN A 229 -14.95 -9.35 -9.98
C ASN A 229 -15.76 -8.16 -9.46
N HIS A 230 -15.29 -7.45 -8.42
CA HIS A 230 -16.05 -6.35 -7.80
C HIS A 230 -15.36 -5.00 -7.92
N PHE A 231 -14.04 -4.94 -7.72
CA PHE A 231 -13.32 -3.66 -7.70
C PHE A 231 -12.92 -3.17 -9.10
N LEU A 232 -12.17 -3.96 -9.87
CA LEU A 232 -11.66 -3.56 -11.18
C LEU A 232 -12.76 -3.18 -12.18
N PRO A 233 -13.93 -3.87 -12.27
CA PRO A 233 -15.00 -3.44 -13.15
C PRO A 233 -15.51 -2.02 -12.86
N LEU A 234 -15.44 -1.57 -11.60
CA LEU A 234 -15.82 -0.21 -11.20
C LEU A 234 -14.73 0.84 -11.50
N VAL A 235 -13.48 0.42 -11.71
CA VAL A 235 -12.33 1.30 -12.00
C VAL A 235 -12.14 1.44 -13.51
N VAL A 236 -12.04 0.31 -14.23
CA VAL A 236 -11.67 0.30 -15.65
C VAL A 236 -12.83 0.03 -16.60
N ASN A 237 -14.04 -0.24 -16.10
CA ASN A 237 -15.26 -0.63 -16.83
C ASN A 237 -15.26 -2.05 -17.42
N HIS A 238 -16.45 -2.56 -17.74
CA HIS A 238 -16.64 -3.92 -18.26
C HIS A 238 -16.05 -4.15 -19.66
N ASP A 239 -15.95 -3.12 -20.51
CA ASP A 239 -15.36 -3.25 -21.85
C ASP A 239 -13.86 -3.52 -21.75
N THR A 240 -13.16 -2.81 -20.87
CA THR A 240 -11.75 -3.05 -20.58
C THR A 240 -11.55 -4.43 -19.96
N MET A 241 -12.40 -4.83 -19.00
CA MET A 241 -12.35 -6.16 -18.40
C MET A 241 -12.46 -7.27 -19.45
N ARG A 242 -13.38 -7.14 -20.42
CA ARG A 242 -13.52 -8.08 -21.54
C ARG A 242 -12.32 -8.07 -22.48
N ARG A 243 -11.86 -6.88 -22.86
CA ARG A 243 -10.75 -6.71 -23.81
C ARG A 243 -9.46 -7.37 -23.32
N PHE A 244 -9.21 -7.32 -22.02
CA PHE A 244 -8.01 -7.89 -21.39
C PHE A 244 -8.27 -9.25 -20.70
N ASN A 245 -9.45 -9.85 -20.90
CA ASN A 245 -9.83 -11.13 -20.29
C ASN A 245 -9.57 -11.20 -18.77
N LEU A 246 -9.95 -10.13 -18.04
CA LEU A 246 -9.67 -9.97 -16.61
C LEU A 246 -10.77 -10.54 -15.70
N SER A 247 -11.87 -11.02 -16.28
CA SER A 247 -12.98 -11.57 -15.50
C SER A 247 -12.68 -13.01 -15.09
N SER A 248 -12.88 -13.32 -13.81
CA SER A 248 -12.74 -14.68 -13.31
C SER A 248 -13.89 -15.55 -13.81
N LYS A 249 -13.62 -16.84 -14.08
CA LYS A 249 -14.67 -17.82 -14.36
C LYS A 249 -15.55 -18.00 -13.13
N THR A 250 -16.85 -18.21 -13.35
CA THR A 250 -17.80 -18.46 -12.26
C THR A 250 -17.59 -19.82 -11.61
N ASN A 251 -17.07 -20.80 -12.34
CA ASN A 251 -16.80 -22.16 -11.88
C ASN A 251 -15.51 -22.73 -12.49
N GLY A 252 -14.89 -23.66 -11.76
CA GLY A 252 -13.72 -24.41 -12.20
C GLY A 252 -12.40 -23.65 -12.05
N PHE A 253 -11.33 -24.26 -12.54
CA PHE A 253 -10.01 -23.63 -12.59
C PHE A 253 -9.82 -22.91 -13.92
N ASP A 254 -9.00 -21.87 -13.89
CA ASP A 254 -8.51 -21.25 -15.11
C ASP A 254 -7.09 -21.69 -15.43
N HIS A 255 -6.77 -21.83 -16.72
CA HIS A 255 -5.45 -22.28 -17.20
C HIS A 255 -4.66 -21.11 -17.81
N VAL A 256 -4.88 -19.89 -17.30
CA VAL A 256 -4.28 -18.65 -17.81
C VAL A 256 -2.88 -18.40 -17.24
N TYR A 257 -2.36 -19.28 -16.40
CA TYR A 257 -1.00 -19.13 -15.88
C TYR A 257 0.00 -19.30 -17.03
N ASP A 258 0.82 -18.28 -17.21
CA ASP A 258 1.88 -18.21 -18.20
C ASP A 258 3.14 -17.73 -17.48
N ASP A 259 4.15 -18.60 -17.40
CA ASP A 259 5.42 -18.35 -16.71
C ASP A 259 6.33 -17.39 -17.48
N SER A 260 6.01 -17.09 -18.74
CA SER A 260 6.71 -16.11 -19.56
C SER A 260 6.27 -14.66 -19.29
N VAL A 261 5.18 -14.47 -18.54
CA VAL A 261 4.65 -13.14 -18.21
C VAL A 261 5.46 -12.51 -17.09
N ASP A 262 5.98 -11.31 -17.33
CA ASP A 262 6.60 -10.48 -16.30
C ASP A 262 5.55 -9.94 -15.33
N ALA A 263 5.56 -10.47 -14.10
CA ALA A 263 4.66 -10.06 -13.03
C ALA A 263 5.13 -8.81 -12.27
N SER A 264 6.22 -8.15 -12.71
CA SER A 264 6.73 -6.95 -12.06
C SER A 264 5.79 -5.75 -12.22
N CYS A 265 5.71 -4.92 -11.18
CA CYS A 265 4.99 -3.67 -11.25
C CYS A 265 5.81 -2.60 -12.00
N LEU A 266 5.22 -2.02 -13.04
CA LEU A 266 5.82 -0.89 -13.74
C LEU A 266 5.98 0.32 -12.82
N ASN A 267 7.14 0.99 -12.89
CA ASN A 267 7.40 2.23 -12.15
C ASN A 267 6.38 3.32 -12.48
N SER A 268 5.98 3.45 -13.75
CA SER A 268 4.94 4.39 -14.14
C SER A 268 3.64 4.16 -13.38
N PHE A 269 3.22 2.89 -13.23
CA PHE A 269 1.98 2.51 -12.55
C PHE A 269 1.97 2.95 -11.09
N GLY A 270 3.06 2.74 -10.35
CA GLY A 270 3.14 3.07 -8.93
C GLY A 270 3.30 4.56 -8.59
N VAL A 271 3.70 5.39 -9.58
CA VAL A 271 3.91 6.83 -9.35
C VAL A 271 2.77 7.71 -9.85
N ALA A 272 1.94 7.26 -10.80
CA ALA A 272 0.90 8.10 -11.40
C ALA A 272 -0.46 7.42 -11.62
N PRO A 273 -0.65 6.40 -12.48
CA PRO A 273 -1.98 5.87 -12.82
C PRO A 273 -2.81 5.33 -11.66
N TRP A 274 -2.16 4.88 -10.58
CA TRP A 274 -2.84 4.32 -9.40
C TRP A 274 -2.97 5.31 -8.22
N ARG A 275 -2.64 6.59 -8.43
CA ARG A 275 -2.77 7.68 -7.44
C ARG A 275 -3.86 8.65 -7.85
#